data_AF-A0A1V5N0R9-F1
#
_entry.id   AF-A0A1V5N0R9-F1
#
_cell.length_a   1.000
_cell.length_b   1.000
_cell.length_c   1.000
_cell.angle_alpha   90.00
_cell.angle_beta   90.00
_cell.angle_gamma   90.00
#
_symmetry.space_group_name_H-M   'P 1'
#
loop_
_entity.id
_entity.type
_entity.pdbx_description
1 polymer ?
#
loop_
_entity_poly.entity_id
_entity_poly.type
_entity_poly.pdbx_seq_one_letter_code
_entity_poly.pdbx_strand_id
1 'polypeptide(L)'
;MFFLFILIAITYICTTYLSPSLQDYSKGYAIKNVTPLLDVLEKYKKENNDYPDALTLLVPKYIDKIPSTKVLTIRNIEYKKYSGSYTLLMMQYTNGWDMDVILYNPDNLYDIPESQLKTFGNWRYYHINK
;
A
#
# COMPACT_ATOMS: atom_id res chain seq x y z
N MET A 1 -25.15 -34.87 8.23
CA MET A 1 -25.70 -34.04 7.13
C MET A 1 -25.82 -32.56 7.52
N PHE A 2 -26.40 -32.21 8.68
CA PHE A 2 -26.55 -30.81 9.15
C PHE A 2 -25.23 -30.02 9.27
N PHE A 3 -24.15 -30.68 9.72
CA PHE A 3 -22.81 -30.08 9.83
C PHE A 3 -22.22 -29.59 8.50
N LEU A 4 -22.57 -30.25 7.39
CA LEU A 4 -22.06 -29.88 6.06
C LEU A 4 -22.64 -28.54 5.60
N PHE A 5 -23.93 -28.30 5.86
CA PHE A 5 -24.60 -27.05 5.53
C PHE A 5 -24.08 -25.88 6.37
N ILE A 6 -23.76 -26.12 7.65
CA ILE A 6 -23.13 -25.11 8.51
C ILE A 6 -21.74 -24.74 7.97
N LEU A 7 -20.93 -25.73 7.56
CA LEU A 7 -19.60 -25.47 6.99
C LEU A 7 -19.70 -24.63 5.71
N ILE A 8 -20.59 -24.98 4.78
CA ILE A 8 -20.82 -24.25 3.54
C ILE A 8 -21.29 -22.81 3.82
N ALA A 9 -22.23 -22.64 4.76
CA ALA A 9 -22.72 -21.33 5.15
C ALA A 9 -21.60 -20.46 5.76
N ILE A 10 -20.76 -21.03 6.63
CA ILE A 10 -19.60 -20.33 7.21
C ILE A 10 -18.61 -19.94 6.12
N THR A 11 -18.26 -20.85 5.20
CA THR A 11 -17.36 -20.54 4.09
C THR A 11 -17.91 -19.41 3.23
N TYR A 12 -19.18 -19.46 2.86
CA TYR A 12 -19.83 -18.42 2.06
C TYR A 12 -19.83 -17.05 2.77
N ILE A 13 -20.13 -17.01 4.06
CA ILE A 13 -20.12 -15.77 4.86
C ILE A 13 -18.69 -15.22 4.96
N CYS A 14 -17.70 -16.07 5.24
CA CYS A 14 -16.30 -15.68 5.32
C CYS A 14 -15.77 -15.13 3.99
N THR A 15 -16.09 -15.75 2.86
CA THR A 15 -15.60 -15.27 1.56
C THR A 15 -16.30 -14.00 1.11
N THR A 16 -17.60 -13.85 1.37
CA THR A 16 -18.40 -12.74 0.84
C THR A 16 -18.24 -11.46 1.66
N TYR A 17 -18.27 -11.57 3.00
CA TYR A 17 -18.31 -10.39 3.87
C TYR A 17 -17.01 -10.13 4.61
N LEU A 18 -16.30 -11.17 5.04
CA LEU A 18 -15.08 -11.00 5.83
C LEU A 18 -13.88 -10.61 4.96
N SER A 19 -13.81 -11.12 3.73
CA SER A 19 -12.71 -10.85 2.80
C SER A 19 -12.58 -9.35 2.44
N PRO A 20 -13.64 -8.64 1.99
CA PRO A 20 -13.51 -7.23 1.62
C PRO A 20 -13.15 -6.33 2.81
N SER A 21 -13.79 -6.52 3.97
CA SER A 21 -13.49 -5.72 5.18
C SER A 21 -12.06 -5.93 5.67
N LEU A 22 -11.55 -7.16 5.57
CA LEU A 22 -10.17 -7.47 5.94
C LEU A 22 -9.16 -6.82 4.98
N GLN A 23 -9.48 -6.74 3.69
CA GLN A 23 -8.66 -6.04 2.70
C GLN A 23 -8.59 -4.55 3.01
N ASP A 24 -9.72 -3.90 3.29
CA ASP A 24 -9.76 -2.47 3.63
C ASP A 24 -9.00 -2.17 4.93
N TYR A 25 -9.14 -3.04 5.94
CA TYR A 25 -8.34 -2.94 7.16
C TYR A 25 -6.83 -3.06 6.86
N SER A 26 -6.43 -4.03 6.04
CA SER A 26 -5.02 -4.22 5.64
C SER A 26 -4.46 -2.98 4.94
N LYS A 27 -5.23 -2.37 4.04
CA LYS A 27 -4.85 -1.14 3.32
C LYS A 27 -4.69 0.02 4.29
N GLY A 28 -5.68 0.26 5.15
CA GLY A 28 -5.64 1.33 6.15
C GLY A 28 -4.48 1.19 7.12
N TYR A 29 -4.19 -0.04 7.56
CA TYR A 29 -3.02 -0.32 8.40
C TYR A 29 -1.72 0.00 7.66
N ALA A 30 -1.55 -0.49 6.42
CA ALA A 30 -0.33 -0.26 5.64
C ALA A 30 -0.10 1.23 5.37
N ILE A 31 -1.13 1.97 4.95
CA ILE A 31 -1.07 3.43 4.75
C ILE A 31 -0.63 4.12 6.04
N LYS A 32 -1.28 3.81 7.17
CA LYS A 32 -0.96 4.40 8.47
C LYS A 32 0.50 4.14 8.88
N ASN A 33 1.01 2.93 8.63
CA ASN A 33 2.39 2.57 8.97
C ASN A 33 3.43 3.24 8.08
N VAL A 34 3.10 3.50 6.80
CA VAL A 34 4.04 4.07 5.82
C VAL A 34 3.97 5.59 5.76
N THR A 35 2.86 6.20 6.18
CA THR A 35 2.70 7.67 6.19
C THR A 35 3.85 8.43 6.88
N PRO A 36 4.39 8.00 8.04
CA PRO A 36 5.53 8.67 8.66
C PRO A 36 6.80 8.70 7.78
N LEU A 37 6.94 7.78 6.82
CA LEU A 37 8.06 7.75 5.88
C LEU A 37 8.04 8.97 4.94
N LEU A 38 6.86 9.54 4.67
CA LEU A 38 6.71 10.71 3.81
C LEU A 38 7.41 11.94 4.42
N ASP A 39 7.17 12.19 5.71
CA ASP A 39 7.79 13.31 6.43
C ASP A 39 9.33 13.16 6.49
N VAL A 40 9.79 11.92 6.65
CA VAL A 40 11.21 11.57 6.66
C VAL A 40 11.85 11.84 5.29
N LEU A 41 11.16 11.51 4.19
CA LEU A 41 11.62 11.78 2.83
C LEU A 41 11.68 13.28 2.54
N GLU A 42 10.67 14.05 2.96
CA GLU A 42 10.69 15.52 2.81
C GLU A 42 11.80 16.16 3.63
N LYS A 43 12.04 15.68 4.85
CA LYS A 43 13.17 16.14 5.67
C LYS A 43 14.51 15.85 5.00
N TYR A 44 14.68 14.65 4.44
CA TYR A 44 15.89 14.29 3.68
C TYR A 44 16.10 15.24 2.51
N LYS A 45 15.05 15.50 1.71
CA LYS A 45 15.10 16.43 0.58
C LYS A 45 15.49 17.84 1.01
N LYS A 46 14.94 18.34 2.11
CA LYS A 46 15.29 19.66 2.64
C LYS A 46 16.77 19.79 3.02
N GLU A 47 17.38 18.72 3.53
CA GLU A 47 18.79 18.72 3.95
C GLU A 47 19.77 18.47 2.80
N ASN A 48 19.38 17.69 1.79
CA ASN A 48 20.27 17.22 0.73
C ASN A 48 19.94 17.80 -0.66
N ASN A 49 18.90 18.65 -0.75
CA ASN A 49 18.32 19.22 -1.97
C ASN A 49 17.70 18.20 -2.96
N ASP A 50 17.66 16.92 -2.61
CA ASP A 50 17.06 15.86 -3.43
C ASP A 50 16.59 14.67 -2.56
N TYR A 51 15.72 13.82 -3.10
CA TYR A 51 15.27 12.60 -2.44
C TYR A 51 16.36 11.51 -2.44
N PRO A 52 16.35 10.56 -1.49
CA PRO A 52 17.38 9.53 -1.39
C PRO A 52 17.28 8.53 -2.54
N ASP A 53 18.41 8.01 -3.03
CA ASP A 53 18.39 6.98 -4.08
C ASP A 53 17.78 5.65 -3.61
N ALA A 54 17.83 5.39 -2.30
CA ALA A 54 17.22 4.23 -1.66
C ALA A 54 16.74 4.57 -0.24
N LEU A 55 15.65 3.92 0.20
CA LEU A 55 15.11 4.10 1.56
C LEU A 55 16.14 3.78 2.64
N THR A 56 17.10 2.89 2.39
CA THR A 56 18.15 2.53 3.35
C THR A 56 19.02 3.72 3.77
N LEU A 57 19.12 4.77 2.95
CA LEU A 57 19.85 6.00 3.29
C LEU A 57 19.15 6.86 4.36
N LEU A 58 17.87 6.58 4.64
CA LEU A 58 17.12 7.23 5.72
C LEU A 58 17.50 6.67 7.09
N VAL A 59 18.05 5.45 7.14
CA VAL A 59 18.40 4.75 8.38
C VAL A 59 19.90 4.93 8.68
N PRO A 60 20.29 5.12 9.95
CA PRO A 60 19.45 5.39 11.11
C PRO A 60 19.16 6.89 11.31
N LYS A 61 19.73 7.77 10.49
CA LYS A 61 19.77 9.21 10.74
C LYS A 61 18.39 9.88 10.80
N TYR A 62 17.47 9.47 9.93
CA TYR A 62 16.14 10.09 9.81
C TYR A 62 15.02 9.20 10.36
N ILE A 63 15.23 7.89 10.41
CA ILE A 63 14.30 6.91 10.97
C ILE A 63 15.09 5.68 11.49
N ASP A 64 14.64 5.09 12.59
CA ASP A 64 15.32 3.93 13.20
C ASP A 64 15.33 2.70 12.29
N LYS A 65 14.22 2.48 11.57
CA LYS A 65 14.05 1.37 10.63
C LYS A 65 12.97 1.72 9.61
N ILE A 66 13.08 1.14 8.42
CA ILE A 66 12.03 1.25 7.41
C ILE A 66 10.79 0.49 7.90
N PRO A 67 9.59 1.12 7.91
CA PRO A 67 8.38 0.47 8.37
C PRO A 67 8.08 -0.74 7.50
N SER A 68 7.72 -1.84 8.16
CA SER A 68 7.25 -3.04 7.48
C SER A 68 5.75 -2.91 7.24
N THR A 69 5.31 -3.25 6.04
CA THR A 69 3.88 -3.37 5.71
C THR A 69 3.32 -4.76 5.94
N LYS A 70 4.14 -5.73 6.40
CA LYS A 70 3.80 -7.15 6.62
C LYS A 70 2.56 -7.35 7.49
N VAL A 71 1.41 -7.10 6.90
CA VAL A 71 0.08 -7.34 7.42
C VAL A 71 -0.66 -8.05 6.32
N LEU A 72 -1.05 -9.27 6.66
CA LEU A 72 -1.87 -10.15 5.83
C LEU A 72 -1.30 -10.30 4.41
N THR A 73 -1.76 -9.48 3.49
CA THR A 73 -1.55 -9.60 2.05
C THR A 73 -0.65 -8.51 1.46
N ILE A 74 -0.32 -7.45 2.20
CA ILE A 74 0.64 -6.43 1.76
C ILE A 74 2.00 -6.81 2.33
N ARG A 75 2.96 -7.15 1.46
CA ARG A 75 4.24 -7.71 1.92
C ARG A 75 5.38 -6.70 1.91
N ASN A 76 5.45 -5.84 0.89
CA ASN A 76 6.59 -4.96 0.65
C ASN A 76 6.13 -3.54 0.29
N ILE A 77 7.04 -2.60 0.53
CA ILE A 77 6.98 -1.23 0.00
C ILE A 77 8.02 -1.15 -1.10
N GLU A 78 7.61 -0.73 -2.28
CA GLU A 78 8.50 -0.39 -3.37
C GLU A 78 8.70 1.12 -3.41
N TYR A 79 9.95 1.55 -3.43
CA TYR A 79 10.34 2.95 -3.53
C TYR A 79 11.03 3.18 -4.87
N LYS A 80 10.66 4.26 -5.54
CA LYS A 80 11.34 4.69 -6.76
C LYS A 80 11.53 6.20 -6.75
N LYS A 81 12.79 6.61 -6.88
CA LYS A 81 13.18 8.02 -7.00
C LYS A 81 13.01 8.50 -8.45
N TYR A 82 12.64 9.77 -8.59
CA TYR A 82 12.65 10.54 -9.82
C TYR A 82 13.34 11.90 -9.59
N SER A 83 13.63 12.64 -10.65
CA SER A 83 14.24 13.97 -10.52
C SER A 83 13.31 14.91 -9.75
N GLY A 84 13.66 15.22 -8.50
CA GLY A 84 12.87 16.10 -7.64
C GLY A 84 11.56 15.49 -7.08
N SER A 85 11.32 14.19 -7.32
CA SER A 85 10.09 13.46 -6.95
C SER A 85 10.36 12.02 -6.51
N TYR A 86 9.34 11.32 -6.02
CA TYR A 86 9.40 9.90 -5.71
C TYR A 86 8.02 9.26 -5.78
N THR A 87 7.99 7.93 -5.85
CA THR A 87 6.78 7.14 -5.61
C THR A 87 7.01 6.06 -4.58
N LEU A 88 5.98 5.82 -3.75
CA LEU A 88 5.89 4.65 -2.89
C LEU A 88 4.72 3.79 -3.34
N LEU A 89 4.97 2.50 -3.52
CA LEU A 89 4.00 1.54 -4.01
C LEU A 89 3.90 0.35 -3.06
N MET A 90 2.68 -0.05 -2.74
CA MET A 90 2.37 -1.23 -1.97
C MET A 90 1.39 -2.08 -2.75
N MET A 91 1.66 -3.39 -2.86
CA MET A 91 0.82 -4.32 -3.60
C MET A 91 0.18 -5.34 -2.65
N GLN A 92 -1.08 -5.65 -2.94
CA GLN A 92 -1.87 -6.70 -2.31
C GLN A 92 -2.46 -7.57 -3.39
N TYR A 93 -2.26 -8.88 -3.30
CA TYR A 93 -2.99 -9.82 -4.15
C TYR A 93 -4.40 -10.02 -3.58
N THR A 94 -5.41 -9.88 -4.43
CA THR A 94 -6.82 -10.15 -4.14
C THR A 94 -7.27 -11.34 -4.99
N ASN A 95 -8.12 -12.21 -4.42
CA ASN A 95 -8.68 -13.38 -5.13
C ASN A 95 -7.68 -14.26 -5.90
N GLY A 96 -6.43 -14.35 -5.42
CA GLY A 96 -5.36 -15.21 -5.98
C GLY A 96 -4.65 -14.67 -7.22
N TRP A 97 -5.30 -13.83 -8.03
CA TRP A 97 -4.75 -13.35 -9.31
C TRP A 97 -4.89 -11.85 -9.54
N ASP A 98 -5.88 -11.22 -8.91
CA ASP A 98 -6.09 -9.78 -8.98
C ASP A 98 -5.09 -9.05 -8.07
N MET A 99 -4.84 -7.78 -8.37
CA MET A 99 -3.90 -6.97 -7.61
C MET A 99 -4.47 -5.61 -7.26
N ASP A 100 -4.48 -5.31 -5.98
CA ASP A 100 -4.69 -3.98 -5.44
C ASP A 100 -3.35 -3.25 -5.34
N VAL A 101 -3.27 -2.09 -5.97
CA VAL A 101 -2.10 -1.22 -5.91
C VAL A 101 -2.44 0.04 -5.11
N ILE A 102 -1.61 0.32 -4.10
CA ILE A 102 -1.66 1.53 -3.29
C ILE A 102 -0.43 2.35 -3.62
N LEU A 103 -0.64 3.55 -4.16
CA LEU A 103 0.40 4.42 -4.70
C LEU A 103 0.37 5.78 -4.00
N TYR A 104 1.52 6.21 -3.49
CA TYR A 104 1.78 7.62 -3.20
C TYR A 104 2.61 8.20 -4.34
N ASN A 105 2.07 9.24 -4.98
CA ASN A 105 2.67 9.91 -6.12
C ASN A 105 2.33 11.40 -6.07
N PRO A 106 3.19 12.23 -5.45
CA PRO A 106 2.89 13.64 -5.22
C PRO A 106 2.77 14.42 -6.54
N ASP A 107 3.55 14.05 -7.56
CA ASP A 107 3.64 14.79 -8.83
C ASP A 107 2.82 14.16 -9.97
N ASN A 108 1.94 13.22 -9.65
CA ASN A 108 1.08 12.56 -10.63
C ASN A 108 1.86 11.96 -11.83
N LEU A 109 3.05 11.43 -11.58
CA LEU A 109 3.93 10.79 -12.58
C LEU A 109 3.33 9.58 -13.31
N TYR A 110 2.17 9.08 -12.89
CA TYR A 110 1.49 7.92 -13.47
C TYR A 110 0.07 8.32 -13.86
N ASP A 111 -0.25 8.15 -15.14
CA ASP A 111 -1.60 8.35 -15.65
C ASP A 111 -2.45 7.11 -15.32
N ILE A 112 -3.22 7.20 -14.24
CA ILE A 112 -4.13 6.14 -13.79
C ILE A 112 -5.54 6.56 -14.21
N PRO A 113 -6.26 5.74 -15.00
CA PRO A 113 -7.62 6.08 -15.42
C PRO A 113 -8.51 6.41 -14.21
N GLU A 114 -9.15 7.58 -14.22
CA GLU A 114 -9.99 8.05 -13.09
C GLU A 114 -11.07 7.05 -12.69
N SER A 115 -11.61 6.31 -13.67
CA SER A 115 -12.61 5.25 -13.45
C SER A 115 -12.16 4.12 -12.52
N GLN A 116 -10.86 3.93 -12.34
CA GLN A 116 -10.28 2.89 -11.49
C GLN A 116 -9.72 3.45 -10.17
N LEU A 117 -9.73 4.78 -10.02
CA LEU A 117 -9.05 5.46 -8.93
C LEU A 117 -9.99 5.64 -7.74
N LYS A 118 -9.62 5.09 -6.59
CA LYS A 118 -10.12 5.56 -5.29
C LYS A 118 -9.02 6.34 -4.60
N THR A 119 -9.37 7.39 -3.87
CA THR A 119 -8.42 8.17 -3.09
C THR A 119 -8.60 7.91 -1.61
N PHE A 120 -7.49 7.85 -0.89
CA PHE A 120 -7.45 7.81 0.56
C PHE A 120 -6.45 8.87 1.05
N GLY A 121 -6.95 10.11 1.21
CA GLY A 121 -6.07 11.28 1.35
C GLY A 121 -5.19 11.45 0.10
N ASN A 122 -3.88 11.56 0.30
CA ASN A 122 -2.90 11.67 -0.78
C ASN A 122 -2.51 10.33 -1.42
N TRP A 123 -3.04 9.22 -0.91
CA TRP A 123 -2.81 7.89 -1.48
C TRP A 123 -3.85 7.60 -2.55
N ARG A 124 -3.36 7.05 -3.66
CA ARG A 124 -4.18 6.59 -4.78
C ARG A 124 -4.27 5.08 -4.74
N TYR A 125 -5.44 4.58 -5.03
CA TYR A 125 -5.76 3.17 -5.05
C TYR A 125 -6.35 2.81 -6.40
N TYR A 126 -5.89 1.70 -6.98
CA TYR A 126 -6.52 1.12 -8.16
C TYR A 126 -6.39 -0.41 -8.13
N HIS A 127 -7.36 -1.04 -8.79
CA HIS A 127 -7.46 -2.49 -8.88
C HIS A 127 -7.10 -2.94 -10.29
N ILE A 128 -6.18 -3.89 -10.41
CA ILE A 128 -5.78 -4.50 -11.65
C ILE A 128 -6.44 -5.88 -11.73
N ASN A 129 -7.40 -6.01 -12.63
CA ASN A 129 -7.91 -7.32 -13.07
C ASN A 129 -6.88 -7.94 -14.01
N LYS A 130 -6.48 -9.18 -13.77
CA LYS A 130 -5.63 -9.95 -14.69
C LYS A 130 -6.39 -11.07 -15.37
#